data_AF-A0A7K1C300-F1
#
_entry.id   AF-A0A7K1C300-F1
#
_cell.length_a   1.000
_cell.length_b   1.000
_cell.length_c   1.000
_cell.angle_alpha   90.00
_cell.angle_beta   90.00
_cell.angle_gamma   90.00
#
_symmetry.space_group_name_H-M   'P 1'
#
loop_
_entity.id
_entity.type
_entity.pdbx_description
1 polymer ?
#
loop_
_entity_poly.entity_id
_entity_poly.type
_entity_poly.pdbx_seq_one_letter_code
_entity_poly.pdbx_strand_id
1 'polypeptide(L)' 'MTVTLRDVVAHAEALWPVSGAEEWDSVGVVSGSPTAAIATVLFVVDVTEQTVDQAIELGCDLVV' A
#
# COMPACT_ATOMS: atom_id res chain seq x y z
N MET A 1 -14.31 -7.11 -12.16
CA MET A 1 -13.17 -7.83 -11.54
C MET A 1 -12.77 -7.03 -10.31
N THR A 2 -12.57 -7.69 -9.17
CA THR A 2 -12.16 -7.02 -7.93
C THR A 2 -10.64 -7.07 -7.85
N VAL A 3 -10.00 -5.92 -7.71
CA VAL A 3 -8.56 -5.83 -7.44
C VAL A 3 -8.36 -6.04 -5.94
N THR A 4 -7.41 -6.89 -5.56
CA THR A 4 -7.07 -7.14 -4.15
C THR A 4 -5.74 -6.50 -3.77
N LEU A 5 -5.47 -6.38 -2.47
CA LEU A 5 -4.16 -5.91 -1.99
C LEU A 5 -3.01 -6.76 -2.56
N ARG A 6 -3.21 -8.08 -2.68
CA ARG A 6 -2.22 -8.97 -3.31
C ARG A 6 -1.92 -8.58 -4.75
N ASP A 7 -2.94 -8.21 -5.52
CA ASP A 7 -2.76 -7.82 -6.92
C ASP A 7 -1.98 -6.50 -7.03
N VAL A 8 -2.29 -5.55 -6.15
CA VAL A 8 -1.56 -4.27 -6.06
C VAL A 8 -0.09 -4.51 -5.74
N VAL A 9 0.20 -5.33 -4.72
CA VAL A 9 1.57 -5.66 -4.31
C VAL A 9 2.32 -6.40 -5.42
N ALA A 10 1.67 -7.32 -6.12
CA ALA A 10 2.28 -8.02 -7.26
C ALA A 10 2.64 -7.06 -8.40
N HIS A 11 1.82 -6.03 -8.64
CA HIS A 11 2.14 -4.97 -9.61
C HIS A 11 3.27 -4.06 -9.12
N ALA A 12 3.28 -3.72 -7.82
CA ALA A 12 4.36 -2.95 -7.23
C ALA A 12 5.70 -3.68 -7.32
N GLU A 13 5.74 -4.99 -7.03
CA GLU A 13 6.94 -5.84 -7.17
C GLU A 13 7.48 -5.87 -8.61
N ALA A 14 6.60 -5.84 -9.62
CA ALA A 14 7.02 -5.80 -11.02
C ALA A 14 7.65 -4.46 -11.44
N LEU A 15 7.25 -3.35 -10.81
CA LEU A 15 7.73 -2.00 -11.10
C LEU A 15 8.93 -1.61 -10.23
N TRP A 16 8.88 -2.00 -8.96
CA TRP A 16 9.86 -1.70 -7.90
C TRP A 16 10.16 -2.99 -7.12
N PRO A 17 11.01 -3.87 -7.67
CA PRO A 17 11.30 -5.15 -7.04
C PRO A 17 11.93 -4.99 -5.65
N VAL A 18 11.52 -5.81 -4.69
CA VAL A 18 12.11 -5.82 -3.34
C VAL A 18 13.61 -6.15 -3.38
N SER A 19 14.10 -6.82 -4.44
CA SER A 19 15.54 -7.05 -4.63
C SER A 19 16.37 -5.78 -4.79
N GLY A 20 15.74 -4.63 -5.02
CA GLY A 20 16.40 -3.32 -5.05
C GLY A 20 16.47 -2.62 -3.69
N ALA A 21 15.82 -3.14 -2.66
CA ALA A 21 15.88 -2.60 -1.30
C ALA A 21 17.20 -2.99 -0.62
N GLU A 22 17.71 -2.12 0.24
CA GLU A 22 18.90 -2.40 1.04
C GLU A 22 18.58 -3.33 2.21
N GLU A 23 19.60 -3.97 2.79
CA GLU A 23 19.39 -4.96 3.88
C GLU A 23 18.73 -4.39 5.14
N TRP A 24 18.82 -3.07 5.33
CA TRP A 24 18.27 -2.36 6.47
C TRP A 24 16.87 -1.79 6.20
N ASP A 25 16.40 -1.84 4.94
CA ASP A 25 15.07 -1.36 4.59
C ASP A 25 13.98 -2.28 5.15
N SER A 26 12.87 -1.66 5.56
CA SER A 26 11.65 -2.36 5.98
C SER A 26 10.55 -2.10 4.96
N VAL A 27 10.58 -2.82 3.84
CA VAL A 27 9.63 -2.68 2.73
C VAL A 27 8.54 -3.75 2.74
N GLY A 28 7.47 -3.49 1.99
CA GLY A 28 6.34 -4.41 1.81
C GLY A 28 5.11 -4.03 2.64
N VAL A 29 4.15 -4.97 2.73
CA VAL A 29 2.90 -4.73 3.45
C VAL A 29 3.15 -4.73 4.96
N VAL A 30 2.94 -3.58 5.60
CA VAL A 30 3.06 -3.43 7.06
C VAL A 30 1.82 -3.98 7.79
N SER A 31 0.63 -3.73 7.26
CA SER A 31 -0.65 -4.17 7.84
C SER A 31 -1.73 -4.31 6.77
N GLY A 32 -2.75 -5.12 7.05
CA GLY A 32 -3.89 -5.36 6.16
C GLY A 32 -4.03 -6.82 5.73
N SER A 33 -5.08 -7.09 4.94
CA SER A 33 -5.36 -8.44 4.42
C SER A 33 -5.02 -8.53 2.94
N PRO A 34 -4.25 -9.54 2.49
CA PRO A 34 -3.96 -9.75 1.07
C PRO A 34 -5.21 -9.92 0.18
N THR A 35 -6.34 -10.31 0.76
CA THR A 35 -7.61 -10.51 0.03
C THR A 35 -8.57 -9.32 0.16
N ALA A 36 -8.16 -8.23 0.83
CA ALA A 36 -8.97 -7.02 0.91
C ALA A 36 -9.16 -6.44 -0.51
N ALA A 37 -10.40 -6.04 -0.82
CA ALA A 37 -10.71 -5.38 -2.07
C ALA A 37 -10.19 -3.94 -2.03
N ILE A 38 -9.48 -3.51 -3.08
CA ILE A 38 -8.90 -2.18 -3.19
C ILE A 38 -9.52 -1.47 -4.39
N ALA A 39 -10.14 -0.31 -4.15
CA ALA A 39 -10.68 0.56 -5.18
C ALA A 39 -9.96 1.91 -5.22
N THR A 40 -9.54 2.43 -4.06
CA THR A 40 -8.92 3.75 -3.93
C THR A 40 -7.62 3.66 -3.11
N VAL A 41 -6.55 4.24 -3.64
CA VAL A 41 -5.22 4.28 -3.01
C VAL A 41 -4.80 5.74 -2.78
N LEU A 42 -4.34 6.05 -1.57
CA LEU A 42 -3.72 7.33 -1.24
C LEU A 42 -2.20 7.14 -1.18
N PHE A 43 -1.45 7.90 -1.98
CA PHE A 43 0.00 7.94 -1.91
C PHE A 43 0.46 9.07 -0.98
N VAL A 44 1.35 8.75 -0.05
CA VAL A 44 1.94 9.71 0.91
C VAL A 44 3.44 9.51 1.01
N VAL A 45 4.15 10.54 1.46
CA VAL A 45 5.58 10.42 1.76
C VAL A 45 5.79 9.83 3.15
N ASP A 46 5.04 10.34 4.14
CA ASP A 46 5.11 9.92 5.53
C ASP A 46 3.73 9.44 6.00
N VAL A 47 3.67 8.23 6.55
CA VAL A 47 2.45 7.72 7.19
C VAL A 47 2.37 8.29 8.62
N THR A 48 1.57 9.33 8.77
CA THR A 48 1.27 10.03 10.03
C THR A 48 -0.22 9.91 10.38
N GLU A 49 -0.59 10.28 11.61
CA GLU A 49 -2.00 10.35 12.04
C GLU A 49 -2.84 11.21 11.07
N GLN A 50 -2.34 12.40 10.71
CA GLN A 50 -3.03 13.30 9.78
C GLN A 50 -3.28 12.67 8.40
N THR A 51 -2.30 11.94 7.85
CA THR A 51 -2.46 11.28 6.54
C THR A 51 -3.40 10.07 6.61
N VAL A 52 -3.46 9.40 7.77
CA VAL A 52 -4.42 8.31 8.00
C VAL A 52 -5.83 8.88 8.12
N ASP A 53 -6.02 9.97 8.86
CA ASP A 53 -7.31 10.66 8.93
C ASP A 53 -7.78 11.12 7.54
N GLN A 54 -6.87 11.67 6.72
CA GLN A 54 -7.17 12.01 5.33
C GLN A 54 -7.61 10.79 4.51
N ALA A 55 -6.94 9.64 4.65
CA ALA A 55 -7.33 8.41 3.96
C ALA A 55 -8.74 7.96 4.38
N ILE A 56 -9.08 8.08 5.66
CA ILE A 56 -10.41 7.74 6.19
C ILE A 56 -11.46 8.69 5.63
N GLU A 57 -11.22 10.01 5.66
CA GLU A 57 -12.13 11.03 5.15
C GLU A 57 -12.43 10.86 3.65
N LEU A 58 -11.42 10.46 2.87
CA LEU A 58 -11.53 10.20 1.44
C LEU A 58 -12.08 8.80 1.12
N GLY A 59 -12.24 7.93 2.12
CA GLY A 59 -12.67 6.55 1.92
C GLY A 59 -11.67 5.70 1.13
N CYS A 60 -10.38 5.91 1.36
CA CYS A 60 -9.32 5.12 0.73
C CYS A 60 -9.21 3.73 1.38
N ASP A 61 -8.92 2.72 0.54
CA ASP A 61 -8.78 1.33 0.99
C ASP A 61 -7.33 0.97 1.32
N LEU A 62 -6.37 1.76 0.81
CA LEU A 62 -4.93 1.54 0.95
C LEU A 62 -4.18 2.87 1.02
N VAL A 63 -3.18 2.93 1.91
CA VAL A 63 -2.15 3.98 1.95
C VAL A 63 -0.84 3.36 1.48
N VAL A 64 -0.15 4.05 0.56
CA VAL A 64 1.19 3.70 0.07
C VAL A 64 2.15 4.83 0.38
#